data_AF-A0A1F4VL92-F1
#
_entry.id   AF-A0A1F4VL92-F1
#
_cell.length_a   1.000
_cell.length_b   1.000
_cell.length_c   1.000
_cell.angle_alpha   90.00
_cell.angle_beta   90.00
_cell.angle_gamma   90.00
#
_symmetry.space_group_name_H-M   'P 1'
#
loop_
_entity.id
_entity.type
_entity.pdbx_description
1 polymer ?
#
loop_
_entity_poly.entity_id
_entity_poly.type
_entity_poly.pdbx_seq_one_letter_code
_entity_poly.pdbx_strand_id
1 'polypeptide(L)'
;MTKPKIKWHQSVITVLIGLGLTLITSIVLAQEQPGSQGSSGTGMAISPPTFELTGNPGDVIDNTIKLTNLSNRPITIGVDRRNFTAVGEEGAVGLTDEETTFSLASWITVSPSEVTIEPGQSQIFSFRTSVPYNAEPGGHFGSVIFKTGGQTPGSSGAAVAQEVASLILLRVAGQTTVSGEILSFATNKSFYDYGPIDFEARVINEGSVHIKPIGSITINNMFGKQVDKIAIEPKNVLPDATRRIPASWNKKYLIGKYTATVVFSYGTNGETMIKSTTFSGFPVKEGGIILAALLILLAILFKMRKRLRLAFKILFGNYKA
;
A
#
# COMPACT_ATOMS: atom_id res chain seq x y z
N MET A 1 13.83 -26.03 -88.84
CA MET A 1 13.49 -24.59 -88.76
C MET A 1 12.40 -24.40 -87.71
N THR A 2 12.64 -23.45 -86.79
CA THR A 2 11.69 -22.62 -86.03
C THR A 2 10.55 -23.25 -85.19
N LYS A 3 10.72 -23.11 -83.86
CA LYS A 3 9.77 -23.09 -82.71
C LYS A 3 8.42 -22.36 -82.97
N PRO A 4 7.49 -22.23 -81.98
CA PRO A 4 6.85 -23.18 -81.03
C PRO A 4 5.31 -22.91 -80.89
N LYS A 5 4.58 -23.56 -79.96
CA LYS A 5 3.80 -22.89 -78.87
C LYS A 5 2.76 -23.77 -78.14
N ILE A 6 2.87 -23.71 -76.80
CA ILE A 6 1.81 -23.48 -75.80
C ILE A 6 0.81 -24.60 -75.49
N LYS A 7 0.89 -25.09 -74.24
CA LYS A 7 -0.28 -25.31 -73.38
C LYS A 7 0.02 -24.87 -71.95
N TRP A 8 -1.01 -24.25 -71.36
CA TRP A 8 -1.49 -24.34 -69.96
C TRP A 8 -1.83 -22.99 -69.31
N HIS A 9 -3.13 -22.70 -69.35
CA HIS A 9 -4.00 -21.93 -68.45
C HIS A 9 -3.52 -20.60 -67.84
N GLN A 10 -4.09 -19.52 -68.39
CA GLN A 10 -4.43 -18.30 -67.67
C GLN A 10 -5.91 -18.30 -67.24
N SER A 11 -6.26 -17.38 -66.33
CA SER A 11 -7.54 -17.14 -65.63
C SER A 11 -7.56 -17.86 -64.27
N VAL A 12 -7.50 -17.20 -63.11
CA VAL A 12 -8.42 -16.14 -62.67
C VAL A 12 -7.71 -15.12 -61.79
N ILE A 13 -7.79 -13.85 -62.20
CA ILE A 13 -7.50 -12.63 -61.43
C ILE A 13 -8.86 -12.06 -60.98
N THR A 14 -8.92 -11.56 -59.73
CA THR A 14 -9.99 -10.74 -59.11
C THR A 14 -11.35 -11.39 -58.86
N VAL A 15 -11.75 -11.50 -57.59
CA VAL A 15 -13.13 -11.21 -57.12
C VAL A 15 -13.09 -10.91 -55.60
N LEU A 16 -13.49 -9.67 -55.26
CA LEU A 16 -14.09 -9.19 -54.00
C LEU A 16 -13.27 -9.14 -52.70
N ILE A 17 -12.61 -7.98 -52.55
CA ILE A 17 -12.70 -7.17 -51.33
C ILE A 17 -14.20 -6.91 -51.07
N GLY A 18 -14.77 -7.48 -50.01
CA GLY A 18 -16.17 -7.28 -49.69
C GLY A 18 -16.62 -8.04 -48.44
N LEU A 19 -16.95 -7.27 -47.41
CA LEU A 19 -17.97 -7.54 -46.39
C LEU A 19 -17.70 -8.65 -45.37
N GLY A 20 -17.19 -8.22 -44.21
CA GLY A 20 -17.24 -8.99 -42.98
C GLY A 20 -16.83 -8.22 -41.73
N LEU A 21 -16.98 -6.88 -41.71
CA LEU A 21 -16.96 -6.12 -40.46
C LEU A 21 -18.26 -6.46 -39.70
N THR A 22 -18.25 -7.49 -38.88
CA THR A 22 -19.23 -7.62 -37.80
C THR A 22 -18.80 -6.70 -36.67
N LEU A 23 -19.08 -5.40 -36.86
CA LEU A 23 -19.23 -4.46 -35.76
C LEU A 23 -20.43 -4.94 -34.95
N ILE A 24 -20.17 -5.68 -33.88
CA ILE A 24 -21.14 -5.83 -32.80
C ILE A 24 -21.17 -4.47 -32.10
N THR A 25 -21.96 -3.55 -32.62
CA THR A 25 -22.40 -2.37 -31.86
C THR A 25 -23.37 -2.87 -30.80
N SER A 26 -22.83 -3.34 -29.69
CA SER A 26 -23.58 -3.38 -28.45
C SER A 26 -23.89 -1.94 -28.09
N ILE A 27 -25.10 -1.49 -28.40
CA ILE A 27 -25.70 -0.32 -27.77
C ILE A 27 -25.89 -0.71 -26.32
N VAL A 28 -24.86 -0.45 -25.51
CA VAL A 28 -25.03 -0.36 -24.07
C VAL A 28 -25.82 0.93 -23.87
N LEU A 29 -27.13 0.78 -23.67
CA LEU A 29 -27.91 1.82 -23.02
C LEU A 29 -27.21 2.07 -21.68
N ALA A 30 -26.46 3.17 -21.62
CA ALA A 30 -26.03 3.73 -20.37
C ALA A 30 -27.30 4.08 -19.61
N GLN A 31 -27.77 3.14 -18.78
CA GLN A 31 -28.60 3.52 -17.66
C GLN A 31 -27.71 4.44 -16.83
N GLU A 32 -28.00 5.74 -16.88
CA GLU A 32 -27.57 6.66 -15.85
C GLU A 32 -27.98 6.02 -14.54
N GLN A 33 -27.02 5.39 -13.86
CA GLN A 33 -27.22 5.02 -12.47
C GLN A 33 -27.64 6.31 -11.79
N PRO A 34 -28.78 6.33 -11.07
CA PRO A 34 -29.11 7.46 -10.23
C PRO A 34 -27.86 7.73 -9.40
N GLY A 35 -27.30 8.93 -9.56
CA GLY A 35 -26.15 9.37 -8.80
C GLY A 35 -26.40 8.97 -7.36
N SER A 36 -25.45 8.23 -6.78
CA SER A 36 -25.51 7.82 -5.38
C SER A 36 -25.96 9.04 -4.59
N GLN A 37 -27.21 8.99 -4.13
CA GLN A 37 -27.73 10.00 -3.23
C GLN A 37 -26.70 10.14 -2.14
N GLY A 38 -26.27 11.39 -1.91
CA GLY A 38 -25.26 11.70 -0.93
C GLY A 38 -25.53 10.86 0.30
N SER A 39 -24.53 10.06 0.69
CA SER A 39 -24.52 9.44 2.00
C SER A 39 -24.98 10.52 2.97
N SER A 40 -26.18 10.37 3.53
CA SER A 40 -26.63 11.19 4.65
C SER A 40 -25.46 11.18 5.62
N GLY A 41 -24.73 12.29 5.70
CA GLY A 41 -23.38 12.34 6.22
C GLY A 41 -23.41 12.15 7.72
N THR A 42 -23.64 10.94 8.21
CA THR A 42 -23.57 10.65 9.64
C THR A 42 -22.09 10.54 9.99
N GLY A 43 -21.41 11.68 10.07
CA GLY A 43 -19.98 11.72 10.27
C GLY A 43 -19.51 12.97 10.98
N MET A 44 -18.49 12.79 11.81
CA MET A 44 -17.63 13.85 12.29
C MET A 44 -16.32 13.79 11.50
N ALA A 45 -15.80 14.94 11.10
CA ALA A 45 -14.42 15.04 10.60
C ALA A 45 -13.54 15.71 11.65
N ILE A 46 -12.43 15.05 11.99
CA ILE A 46 -11.42 15.55 12.93
C ILE A 46 -10.15 15.94 12.19
N SER A 47 -9.51 17.02 12.61
CA SER A 47 -8.26 17.48 12.02
C SER A 47 -7.43 18.29 13.02
N PRO A 48 -6.13 18.00 13.18
CA PRO A 48 -5.41 16.79 12.74
C PRO A 48 -5.91 15.50 13.43
N PRO A 49 -5.73 14.32 12.80
CA PRO A 49 -6.04 13.03 13.43
C PRO A 49 -4.91 12.52 14.34
N THR A 50 -3.70 13.07 14.22
CA THR A 50 -2.53 12.65 14.99
C THR A 50 -1.61 13.84 15.25
N PHE A 51 -1.09 13.93 16.46
CA PHE A 51 -0.09 14.89 16.90
C PHE A 51 1.19 14.14 17.30
N GLU A 52 2.32 14.57 16.74
CA GLU A 52 3.65 14.13 17.16
C GLU A 52 4.31 15.33 17.86
N LEU A 53 4.42 15.24 19.20
CA LEU A 53 4.90 16.31 20.06
C LEU A 53 6.23 15.94 20.70
N THR A 54 7.03 16.94 21.02
CA THR A 54 8.27 16.81 21.78
C THR A 54 8.26 17.83 22.91
N GLY A 55 8.72 17.43 24.10
CA GLY A 55 8.80 18.34 25.25
C GLY A 55 9.79 17.85 26.31
N ASN A 56 10.10 18.72 27.25
CA ASN A 56 10.89 18.42 28.44
C ASN A 56 9.96 18.23 29.65
N PRO A 57 10.42 17.56 30.71
CA PRO A 57 9.70 17.54 31.98
C PRO A 57 9.39 18.96 32.48
N GLY A 58 8.13 19.22 32.84
CA GLY A 58 7.64 20.54 33.25
C GLY A 58 7.10 21.43 32.12
N ASP A 59 7.28 21.05 30.85
CA ASP A 59 6.77 21.83 29.72
C ASP A 59 5.24 21.79 29.65
N VAL A 60 4.67 22.89 29.15
CA VAL A 60 3.24 23.00 28.83
C VAL A 60 3.10 23.24 27.34
N ILE A 61 2.46 22.30 26.65
CA ILE A 61 2.31 22.31 25.19
C ILE A 61 0.84 22.52 24.83
N ASP A 62 0.55 23.65 24.19
CA ASP A 62 -0.79 24.02 23.75
C ASP A 62 -0.97 23.71 22.25
N ASN A 63 -2.08 23.09 21.89
CA ASN A 63 -2.44 22.75 20.51
C ASN A 63 -3.96 22.83 20.32
N THR A 64 -4.40 22.73 19.06
CA THR A 64 -5.83 22.82 18.72
C THR A 64 -6.27 21.70 17.81
N ILE A 65 -7.47 21.18 18.05
CA ILE A 65 -8.16 20.18 17.23
C ILE A 65 -9.41 20.82 16.64
N LYS A 66 -9.59 20.70 15.33
CA LYS A 66 -10.82 21.10 14.65
C LYS A 66 -11.72 19.89 14.46
N LEU A 67 -12.95 20.01 14.93
CA LEU A 67 -14.02 19.04 14.71
C LEU A 67 -15.09 19.65 13.80
N THR A 68 -15.55 18.93 12.78
CA THR A 68 -16.56 19.39 11.83
C THR A 68 -17.74 18.44 11.83
N ASN A 69 -18.94 18.99 11.95
CA ASN A 69 -20.18 18.24 11.83
C ASN A 69 -20.53 18.07 10.35
N LEU A 70 -20.37 16.87 9.81
CA LEU A 70 -20.75 16.56 8.41
C LEU A 70 -22.22 16.14 8.26
N SER A 71 -22.95 16.08 9.37
CA SER A 71 -24.37 15.73 9.37
C SER A 71 -25.27 16.91 9.08
N ASN A 72 -26.53 16.61 8.80
CA ASN A 72 -27.58 17.58 8.55
C ASN A 72 -28.37 17.96 9.81
N ARG A 73 -27.87 17.61 11.01
CA ARG A 73 -28.50 17.92 12.32
C ARG A 73 -27.45 18.47 13.28
N PRO A 74 -27.84 19.30 14.25
CA PRO A 74 -26.92 19.71 15.31
C PRO A 74 -26.46 18.48 16.11
N ILE A 75 -25.17 18.43 16.45
CA ILE A 75 -24.59 17.37 17.27
C ILE A 75 -24.00 17.97 18.54
N THR A 76 -24.33 17.40 19.69
CA THR A 76 -23.69 17.75 20.97
C THR A 76 -22.51 16.82 21.19
N ILE A 77 -21.34 17.43 21.35
CA ILE A 77 -20.06 16.76 21.50
C ILE A 77 -19.60 16.85 22.95
N GLY A 78 -19.38 15.71 23.58
CA GLY A 78 -18.62 15.58 24.81
C GLY A 78 -17.17 15.19 24.53
N VAL A 79 -16.24 15.70 25.33
CA VAL A 79 -14.81 15.39 25.22
C VAL A 79 -14.38 14.43 26.33
N ASP A 80 -13.68 13.36 25.95
CA ASP A 80 -13.05 12.38 26.82
C ASP A 80 -11.56 12.26 26.47
N ARG A 81 -10.77 11.67 27.37
CA ARG A 81 -9.33 11.46 27.18
C ARG A 81 -8.95 10.08 27.68
N ARG A 82 -8.26 9.30 26.85
CA ARG A 82 -7.84 7.94 27.21
C ARG A 82 -6.46 7.62 26.67
N ASN A 83 -5.76 6.74 27.37
CA ASN A 83 -4.51 6.18 26.87
C ASN A 83 -4.83 5.26 25.69
N PHE A 84 -3.84 5.01 24.85
CA PHE A 84 -4.00 4.01 23.80
C PHE A 84 -2.76 3.14 23.65
N THR A 85 -2.99 1.91 23.24
CA THR A 85 -1.95 0.92 22.93
C THR A 85 -2.11 0.44 21.49
N ALA A 86 -1.06 -0.13 20.92
CA ALA A 86 -1.16 -0.78 19.61
C ALA A 86 -1.94 -2.09 19.74
N VAL A 87 -2.86 -2.35 18.81
CA VAL A 87 -3.61 -3.59 18.71
C VAL A 87 -3.30 -4.27 17.39
N GLY A 88 -2.82 -5.51 17.46
CA GLY A 88 -2.35 -6.24 16.30
C GLY A 88 -1.20 -5.51 15.60
N GLU A 89 -1.07 -5.70 14.29
CA GLU A 89 0.09 -5.19 13.53
C GLU A 89 -0.27 -4.21 12.43
N GLU A 90 -1.55 -4.02 12.13
CA GLU A 90 -1.98 -3.27 10.93
C GLU A 90 -1.99 -1.77 11.11
N GLY A 91 -2.16 -1.28 12.33
CA GLY A 91 -2.94 -0.06 12.43
C GLY A 91 -3.43 0.31 13.78
N ALA A 92 -4.14 -0.67 14.34
CA ALA A 92 -5.22 -0.36 15.23
C ALA A 92 -4.69 0.13 16.56
N VAL A 93 -5.49 1.00 17.17
CA VAL A 93 -5.26 1.51 18.50
C VAL A 93 -6.37 0.99 19.39
N GLY A 94 -6.00 0.44 20.55
CA GLY A 94 -6.91 0.06 21.60
C GLY A 94 -6.94 1.17 22.63
N LEU A 95 -8.12 1.70 22.94
CA LEU A 95 -8.28 2.67 24.01
C LEU A 95 -8.25 1.93 25.36
N THR A 96 -7.53 2.49 26.33
CA THR A 96 -7.42 1.91 27.67
C THR A 96 -7.40 3.01 28.73
N ASP A 97 -7.94 2.68 29.90
CA ASP A 97 -7.85 3.51 31.11
C ASP A 97 -6.67 3.08 32.00
N GLU A 98 -5.92 2.05 31.59
CA GLU A 98 -4.72 1.60 32.31
C GLU A 98 -3.63 2.67 32.27
N GLU A 99 -2.98 2.86 33.42
CA GLU A 99 -1.83 3.74 33.58
C GLU A 99 -0.54 2.93 33.56
N THR A 100 0.34 3.26 32.63
CA THR A 100 1.65 2.62 32.40
C THR A 100 2.72 3.71 32.29
N THR A 101 3.99 3.32 32.16
CA THR A 101 5.08 4.26 31.86
C THR A 101 4.81 5.08 30.59
N PHE A 102 4.05 4.55 29.63
CA PHE A 102 3.73 5.22 28.38
C PHE A 102 2.43 6.03 28.39
N SER A 103 1.77 6.20 29.54
CA SER A 103 0.49 6.90 29.61
C SER A 103 0.64 8.42 29.46
N LEU A 104 -0.37 9.06 28.86
CA LEU A 104 -0.41 10.51 28.59
C LEU A 104 -1.75 11.17 28.93
N ALA A 105 -2.85 10.42 28.95
CA ALA A 105 -4.20 10.97 29.00
C ALA A 105 -4.44 11.88 30.21
N SER A 106 -3.89 11.52 31.37
CA SER A 106 -4.00 12.31 32.60
C SER A 106 -3.32 13.69 32.51
N TRP A 107 -2.37 13.88 31.58
CA TRP A 107 -1.63 15.14 31.38
C TRP A 107 -2.36 16.10 30.44
N ILE A 108 -3.37 15.62 29.73
CA ILE A 108 -4.08 16.38 28.70
C ILE A 108 -5.33 17.04 29.30
N THR A 109 -5.49 18.34 29.10
CA THR A 109 -6.72 19.08 29.41
C THR A 109 -7.29 19.66 28.12
N VAL A 110 -8.62 19.70 27.96
CA VAL A 110 -9.27 20.15 26.72
C VAL A 110 -10.38 21.14 27.05
N SER A 111 -10.50 22.19 26.23
CA SER A 111 -11.54 23.21 26.33
C SER A 111 -12.08 23.58 24.94
N PRO A 112 -13.41 23.69 24.75
CA PRO A 112 -14.47 23.38 25.72
C PRO A 112 -14.62 21.86 25.96
N SER A 113 -15.21 21.46 27.09
CA SER A 113 -15.47 20.03 27.40
C SER A 113 -16.76 19.51 26.77
N GLU A 114 -17.70 20.41 26.47
CA GLU A 114 -18.96 20.11 25.78
C GLU A 114 -19.37 21.28 24.90
N VAL A 115 -19.87 20.98 23.70
CA VAL A 115 -20.33 22.00 22.74
C VAL A 115 -21.28 21.40 21.71
N THR A 116 -22.29 22.16 21.32
CA THR A 116 -23.17 21.81 20.19
C THR A 116 -22.64 22.43 18.91
N ILE A 117 -22.44 21.61 17.88
CA ILE A 117 -21.95 22.02 16.56
C ILE A 117 -23.10 21.91 15.56
N GLU A 118 -23.47 23.03 14.95
CA GLU A 118 -24.51 23.09 13.92
C GLU A 118 -24.12 22.32 12.64
N PRO A 119 -25.09 21.91 11.81
CA PRO A 119 -24.84 21.23 10.54
C PRO A 119 -23.82 21.97 9.66
N GLY A 120 -22.79 21.26 9.19
CA GLY A 120 -21.74 21.82 8.32
C GLY A 120 -20.78 22.79 9.00
N GLN A 121 -20.95 23.09 10.29
CA GLN A 121 -20.05 23.96 11.04
C GLN A 121 -18.87 23.21 11.64
N SER A 122 -17.82 23.95 11.97
CA SER A 122 -16.64 23.45 12.68
C SER A 122 -16.48 24.13 14.03
N GLN A 123 -16.01 23.37 15.02
CA GLN A 123 -15.57 23.87 16.32
C GLN A 123 -14.09 23.60 16.52
N ILE A 124 -13.38 24.56 17.08
CA ILE A 124 -11.99 24.41 17.51
C ILE A 124 -11.97 24.11 19.00
N PHE A 125 -11.28 23.04 19.38
CA PHE A 125 -10.99 22.66 20.74
C PHE A 125 -9.52 22.90 21.01
N SER A 126 -9.21 23.64 22.07
CA SER A 126 -7.83 23.80 22.52
C SER A 126 -7.52 22.70 23.53
N PHE A 127 -6.42 21.98 23.31
CA PHE A 127 -5.92 21.04 24.30
C PHE A 127 -4.52 21.44 24.75
N ARG A 128 -4.27 21.20 26.03
CA ARG A 128 -3.02 21.47 26.72
C ARG A 128 -2.47 20.18 27.28
N THR A 129 -1.23 19.88 26.95
CA THR A 129 -0.48 18.77 27.54
C THR A 129 0.50 19.35 28.56
N SER A 130 0.26 19.09 29.85
CA SER A 130 1.13 19.52 30.95
C SER A 130 2.05 18.38 31.35
N VAL A 131 3.31 18.42 30.91
CA VAL A 131 4.28 17.36 31.19
C VAL A 131 4.72 17.45 32.65
N PRO A 132 4.56 16.39 33.48
CA PRO A 132 5.02 16.42 34.86
C PRO A 132 6.54 16.64 34.96
N TYR A 133 6.98 17.30 36.04
CA TYR A 133 8.42 17.50 36.30
C TYR A 133 9.18 16.19 36.53
N ASN A 134 8.48 15.14 36.98
CA ASN A 134 9.01 13.80 37.19
C ASN A 134 8.65 12.84 36.05
N ALA A 135 8.26 13.35 34.87
CA ALA A 135 7.97 12.52 33.71
C ALA A 135 9.22 11.69 33.32
N GLU A 136 9.02 10.39 33.12
CA GLU A 136 10.08 9.51 32.63
C GLU A 136 10.45 9.89 31.18
N PRO A 137 11.74 9.87 30.81
CA PRO A 137 12.13 10.04 29.41
C PRO A 137 11.58 8.90 28.55
N GLY A 138 10.94 9.23 27.42
CA GLY A 138 10.33 8.21 26.59
C GLY A 138 9.15 8.70 25.76
N GLY A 139 8.44 7.74 25.17
CA GLY A 139 7.20 7.98 24.44
C GLY A 139 6.00 7.89 25.39
N HIS A 140 5.12 8.88 25.34
CA HIS A 140 3.84 8.87 26.05
C HIS A 140 2.70 9.00 25.04
N PHE A 141 1.67 8.19 25.20
CA PHE A 141 0.60 7.98 24.21
C PHE A 141 -0.77 8.17 24.85
N GLY A 142 -1.56 9.05 24.25
CA GLY A 142 -2.91 9.36 24.70
C GLY A 142 -3.77 9.87 23.56
N SER A 143 -5.06 9.99 23.81
CA SER A 143 -6.02 10.41 22.81
C SER A 143 -7.01 11.39 23.40
N VAL A 144 -7.47 12.32 22.56
CA VAL A 144 -8.63 13.17 22.84
C VAL A 144 -9.77 12.63 22.00
N ILE A 145 -10.83 12.19 22.66
CA ILE A 145 -11.98 11.52 22.06
C ILE A 145 -13.16 12.47 22.10
N PHE A 146 -13.81 12.66 20.96
CA PHE A 146 -15.03 13.43 20.79
C PHE A 146 -16.19 12.46 20.60
N LYS A 147 -17.18 12.55 21.49
CA LYS A 147 -18.30 11.63 21.57
C LYS A 147 -19.59 12.38 21.33
N THR A 148 -20.46 11.83 20.49
CA THR A 148 -21.83 12.32 20.34
C THR A 148 -22.71 11.72 21.43
N GLY A 149 -23.49 12.55 22.13
CA GLY A 149 -24.45 12.09 23.13
C GLY A 149 -25.53 11.22 22.48
N GLY A 150 -25.63 9.96 22.90
CA GLY A 150 -26.67 9.03 22.47
C GLY A 150 -27.93 9.19 23.31
N GLN A 151 -28.72 10.24 23.08
CA GLN A 151 -30.18 10.30 23.30
C GLN A 151 -30.71 11.71 23.06
N THR A 152 -31.63 11.84 22.11
CA THR A 152 -32.59 12.95 22.13
C THR A 152 -33.76 12.50 23.03
N PRO A 153 -34.14 13.25 24.08
CA PRO A 153 -35.34 12.93 24.85
C PRO A 153 -36.55 12.85 23.90
N GLY A 154 -37.15 11.67 23.75
CA GLY A 154 -38.35 11.44 22.93
C GLY A 154 -38.19 10.60 21.65
N SER A 155 -36.98 10.11 21.30
CA SER A 155 -36.81 9.20 20.16
C SER A 155 -36.82 7.72 20.58
N SER A 156 -37.82 6.94 20.17
CA SER A 156 -37.91 5.49 20.42
C SER A 156 -37.06 4.66 19.43
N GLY A 157 -35.77 4.97 19.33
CA GLY A 157 -34.83 4.25 18.47
C GLY A 157 -33.47 4.08 19.13
N ALA A 158 -32.73 3.03 18.75
CA ALA A 158 -31.36 2.84 19.19
C ALA A 158 -30.49 4.00 18.65
N ALA A 159 -30.03 4.87 19.55
CA ALA A 159 -29.08 5.92 19.19
C ALA A 159 -27.67 5.32 19.11
N VAL A 160 -27.03 5.42 17.95
CA VAL A 160 -25.63 5.03 17.78
C VAL A 160 -24.76 6.17 18.32
N ALA A 161 -24.06 5.94 19.42
CA ALA A 161 -23.03 6.86 19.89
C ALA A 161 -21.82 6.78 18.94
N GLN A 162 -21.48 7.90 18.31
CA GLN A 162 -20.28 8.01 17.48
C GLN A 162 -19.13 8.58 18.31
N GLU A 163 -17.97 7.94 18.23
CA GLU A 163 -16.71 8.42 18.80
C GLU A 163 -15.68 8.64 17.69
N VAL A 164 -14.97 9.77 17.73
CA VAL A 164 -13.81 10.03 16.88
C VAL A 164 -12.69 10.58 17.75
N ALA A 165 -11.45 10.15 17.51
CA ALA A 165 -10.33 10.51 18.38
C ALA A 165 -9.18 11.11 17.58
N SER A 166 -8.47 12.05 18.21
CA SER A 166 -7.13 12.47 17.78
C SER A 166 -6.10 11.80 18.66
N LEU A 167 -5.11 11.16 18.04
CA LEU A 167 -3.99 10.53 18.74
C LEU A 167 -2.93 11.56 19.06
N ILE A 168 -2.33 11.45 20.24
CA ILE A 168 -1.25 12.32 20.71
C ILE A 168 -0.10 11.42 21.12
N LEU A 169 1.03 11.59 20.42
CA LEU A 169 2.29 10.90 20.68
C LEU A 169 3.28 11.96 21.17
N LEU A 170 3.54 11.97 22.47
CA LEU A 170 4.52 12.87 23.08
C LEU A 170 5.85 12.13 23.24
N ARG A 171 6.96 12.76 22.89
CA ARG A 171 8.31 12.34 23.25
C ARG A 171 8.86 13.27 24.32
N VAL A 172 9.08 12.74 25.52
CA VAL A 172 9.73 13.44 26.62
C VAL A 172 11.24 13.29 26.48
N ALA A 173 11.97 14.41 26.50
CA ALA A 173 13.41 14.45 26.36
C ALA A 173 14.14 13.79 27.56
N GLY A 174 15.25 13.12 27.27
CA GLY A 174 16.12 12.50 28.26
C GLY A 174 16.80 11.25 27.70
N GLN A 175 17.23 10.35 28.60
CA GLN A 175 17.89 9.11 28.20
C GLN A 175 16.85 8.09 27.68
N THR A 176 16.74 7.98 26.35
CA THR A 176 15.79 7.08 25.69
C THR A 176 16.51 6.02 24.87
N THR A 177 16.00 4.79 24.89
CA THR A 177 16.42 3.72 23.98
C THR A 177 15.63 3.80 22.69
N VAL A 178 16.33 3.81 21.55
CA VAL A 178 15.75 3.72 20.20
C VAL A 178 16.26 2.42 19.58
N SER A 179 15.38 1.42 19.44
CA SER A 179 15.73 0.12 18.89
C SER A 179 14.58 -0.42 18.04
N GLY A 180 14.84 -0.70 16.78
CA GLY A 180 13.90 -1.34 15.88
C GLY A 180 14.55 -2.51 15.16
N GLU A 181 13.76 -3.57 14.92
CA GLU A 181 14.18 -4.74 14.15
C GLU A 181 13.14 -5.09 13.08
N ILE A 182 13.60 -5.53 11.90
CA ILE A 182 12.73 -6.19 10.93
C ILE A 182 12.61 -7.68 11.28
N LEU A 183 11.52 -8.07 11.93
CA LEU A 183 11.21 -9.46 12.26
C LEU A 183 11.07 -10.33 11.01
N SER A 184 10.38 -9.84 9.98
CA SER A 184 10.26 -10.55 8.71
C SER A 184 10.15 -9.59 7.54
N PHE A 185 10.64 -10.04 6.38
CA PHE A 185 10.42 -9.38 5.10
C PHE A 185 10.20 -10.47 4.06
N ALA A 186 9.00 -10.51 3.50
CA ALA A 186 8.60 -11.57 2.59
C ALA A 186 7.62 -11.06 1.54
N THR A 187 7.34 -11.93 0.58
CA THR A 187 6.27 -11.76 -0.39
C THR A 187 5.33 -12.97 -0.30
N ASN A 188 4.09 -12.82 -0.78
CA ASN A 188 3.05 -13.84 -0.58
C ASN A 188 3.35 -15.16 -1.32
N LYS A 189 4.20 -15.14 -2.35
CA LYS A 189 4.53 -16.31 -3.18
C LYS A 189 6.01 -16.33 -3.53
N SER A 190 6.59 -17.51 -3.67
CA SER A 190 7.97 -17.65 -4.17
C SER A 190 8.07 -17.56 -5.70
N PHE A 191 6.94 -17.71 -6.41
CA PHE A 191 6.84 -17.66 -7.86
C PHE A 191 5.61 -16.85 -8.33
N TYR A 192 5.80 -16.04 -9.38
CA TYR A 192 4.77 -15.19 -9.98
C TYR A 192 4.72 -15.35 -11.50
N ASP A 193 3.54 -15.63 -12.05
CA ASP A 193 3.33 -15.56 -13.51
C ASP A 193 3.37 -14.09 -13.99
N TYR A 194 2.71 -13.21 -13.24
CA TYR A 194 2.65 -11.77 -13.45
C TYR A 194 2.59 -11.04 -12.11
N GLY A 195 2.90 -9.74 -12.13
CA GLY A 195 2.64 -8.86 -11.00
C GLY A 195 1.16 -8.46 -10.85
N PRO A 196 0.81 -7.69 -9.80
CA PRO A 196 1.73 -7.05 -8.86
C PRO A 196 2.37 -8.02 -7.86
N ILE A 197 3.48 -7.58 -7.26
CA ILE A 197 4.20 -8.32 -6.22
C ILE A 197 4.06 -7.55 -4.93
N ASP A 198 3.31 -8.12 -4.00
CA ASP A 198 3.11 -7.54 -2.68
C ASP A 198 4.21 -8.02 -1.74
N PHE A 199 4.83 -7.07 -1.07
CA PHE A 199 5.81 -7.28 -0.03
C PHE A 199 5.19 -6.90 1.31
N GLU A 200 5.57 -7.65 2.34
CA GLU A 200 5.22 -7.38 3.72
C GLU A 200 6.49 -7.37 4.57
N ALA A 201 6.75 -6.22 5.21
CA ALA A 201 7.75 -6.12 6.26
C ALA A 201 7.04 -6.05 7.62
N ARG A 202 7.48 -6.86 8.58
CA ARG A 202 7.08 -6.76 10.00
C ARG A 202 8.22 -6.14 10.77
N VAL A 203 7.98 -4.97 11.35
CA VAL A 203 8.96 -4.19 12.11
C VAL A 203 8.51 -4.13 13.57
N ILE A 204 9.36 -4.55 14.49
CA ILE A 204 9.14 -4.39 15.94
C ILE A 204 9.92 -3.18 16.45
N ASN A 205 9.35 -2.50 17.43
CA ASN A 205 10.05 -1.46 18.18
C ASN A 205 10.28 -1.95 19.62
N GLU A 206 11.56 -2.13 19.96
CA GLU A 206 12.02 -2.55 21.28
C GLU A 206 12.57 -1.35 22.09
N GLY A 207 12.39 -0.13 21.55
CA GLY A 207 12.78 1.11 22.20
C GLY A 207 11.69 1.68 23.11
N SER A 208 12.10 2.66 23.91
CA SER A 208 11.25 3.43 24.82
C SER A 208 10.43 4.55 24.15
N VAL A 209 10.63 4.79 22.85
CA VAL A 209 9.98 5.86 22.07
C VAL A 209 9.43 5.29 20.78
N HIS A 210 8.34 5.85 20.27
CA HIS A 210 7.84 5.43 18.95
C HIS A 210 8.88 5.73 17.86
N ILE A 211 9.01 4.81 16.91
CA ILE A 211 9.84 4.99 15.72
C ILE A 211 8.94 5.18 14.50
N LYS A 212 9.45 5.90 13.51
CA LYS A 212 8.77 6.14 12.23
C LYS A 212 9.71 5.76 11.11
N PRO A 213 9.85 4.46 10.80
CA PRO A 213 10.84 3.99 9.83
C PRO A 213 10.55 4.55 8.45
N ILE A 214 11.56 5.16 7.84
CA ILE A 214 11.52 5.69 6.47
C ILE A 214 12.42 4.80 5.63
N GLY A 215 11.95 4.32 4.49
CA GLY A 215 12.73 3.33 3.76
C GLY A 215 12.33 3.11 2.33
N SER A 216 12.99 2.12 1.73
CA SER A 216 12.69 1.68 0.38
C SER A 216 13.04 0.22 0.18
N ILE A 217 12.37 -0.42 -0.77
CA ILE A 217 12.69 -1.75 -1.26
C ILE A 217 13.46 -1.59 -2.56
N THR A 218 14.70 -2.06 -2.59
CA THR A 218 15.52 -2.12 -3.80
C THR A 218 15.38 -3.51 -4.41
N ILE A 219 15.05 -3.59 -5.69
CA ILE A 219 14.83 -4.86 -6.39
C ILE A 219 15.93 -5.05 -7.41
N ASN A 220 16.67 -6.15 -7.28
CA ASN A 220 17.74 -6.55 -8.17
C ASN A 220 17.34 -7.81 -8.95
N ASN A 221 17.76 -7.89 -10.22
CA ASN A 221 17.60 -9.11 -11.02
C ASN A 221 18.71 -10.15 -10.70
N MET A 222 18.65 -11.31 -11.36
CA MET A 222 19.64 -12.38 -11.21
C MET A 222 21.09 -11.99 -11.56
N PHE A 223 21.30 -10.89 -12.29
CA PHE A 223 22.61 -10.36 -12.65
C PHE A 223 23.10 -9.28 -11.67
N GLY A 224 22.38 -9.05 -10.57
CA GLY A 224 22.70 -8.02 -9.58
C GLY A 224 22.36 -6.60 -10.01
N LYS A 225 21.77 -6.40 -11.20
CA LYS A 225 21.35 -5.08 -11.67
C LYS A 225 20.07 -4.67 -10.96
N GLN A 226 20.07 -3.48 -10.37
CA GLN A 226 18.86 -2.85 -9.85
C GLN A 226 17.88 -2.58 -10.99
N VAL A 227 16.70 -3.19 -10.88
CA VAL A 227 15.60 -3.03 -11.85
C VAL A 227 14.55 -2.04 -11.37
N ASP A 228 14.41 -1.86 -10.06
CA ASP A 228 13.45 -0.91 -9.49
C ASP A 228 13.79 -0.54 -8.03
N LYS A 229 13.17 0.53 -7.55
CA LYS A 229 13.22 0.97 -6.15
C LYS A 229 11.87 1.55 -5.72
N ILE A 230 11.27 0.95 -4.70
CA ILE A 230 9.95 1.31 -4.20
C ILE A 230 10.13 2.09 -2.90
N ALA A 231 9.66 3.32 -2.85
CA ALA A 231 9.62 4.08 -1.61
C ALA A 231 8.51 3.52 -0.70
N ILE A 232 8.78 3.43 0.59
CA ILE A 232 7.82 3.00 1.60
C ILE A 232 7.34 4.22 2.38
N GLU A 233 6.03 4.34 2.53
CA GLU A 233 5.42 5.39 3.34
C GLU A 233 5.76 5.19 4.83
N PRO A 234 6.22 6.24 5.53
CA PRO A 234 6.55 6.13 6.94
C PRO A 234 5.30 5.86 7.80
N LYS A 235 5.38 4.86 8.68
CA LYS A 235 4.32 4.54 9.65
C LYS A 235 4.87 4.53 11.06
N ASN A 236 4.07 4.96 12.03
CA ASN A 236 4.45 4.92 13.43
C ASN A 236 4.41 3.48 13.96
N VAL A 237 5.45 3.11 14.69
CA VAL A 237 5.59 1.85 15.44
C VAL A 237 5.80 2.21 16.89
N LEU A 238 4.78 1.95 17.72
CA LEU A 238 4.84 2.24 19.16
C LEU A 238 5.84 1.30 19.87
N PRO A 239 6.37 1.69 21.05
CA PRO A 239 7.10 0.78 21.93
C PRO A 239 6.37 -0.54 22.15
N ASP A 240 7.13 -1.64 22.20
CA ASP A 240 6.68 -3.01 22.41
C ASP A 240 5.65 -3.52 21.39
N ALA A 241 5.47 -2.80 20.28
CA ALA A 241 4.53 -3.14 19.23
C ALA A 241 5.26 -3.60 17.96
N THR A 242 4.61 -4.53 17.25
CA THR A 242 5.00 -4.92 15.89
C THR A 242 4.07 -4.24 14.89
N ARG A 243 4.62 -3.75 13.79
CA ARG A 243 3.88 -3.11 12.70
C ARG A 243 4.16 -3.80 11.37
N ARG A 244 3.08 -4.11 10.65
CA ARG A 244 3.11 -4.51 9.24
C ARG A 244 3.16 -3.30 8.33
N ILE A 245 4.12 -3.35 7.41
CA ILE A 245 4.37 -2.31 6.43
C ILE A 245 4.27 -2.96 5.04
N PRO A 246 3.09 -2.89 4.41
CA PRO A 246 2.89 -3.43 3.07
C PRO A 246 3.50 -2.49 2.03
N ALA A 247 4.01 -3.07 0.94
CA ALA A 247 4.44 -2.35 -0.25
C ALA A 247 4.10 -3.20 -1.48
N SER A 248 3.82 -2.56 -2.62
CA SER A 248 3.49 -3.29 -3.85
C SER A 248 4.34 -2.84 -5.02
N TRP A 249 4.83 -3.81 -5.79
CA TRP A 249 5.57 -3.59 -7.02
C TRP A 249 4.69 -3.86 -8.23
N ASN A 250 4.27 -2.80 -8.91
CA ASN A 250 3.39 -2.86 -10.07
C ASN A 250 4.16 -3.20 -11.37
N LYS A 251 4.84 -4.35 -11.39
CA LYS A 251 5.55 -4.85 -12.57
C LYS A 251 4.83 -6.05 -13.18
N LYS A 252 4.22 -5.86 -14.35
CA LYS A 252 3.46 -6.93 -15.04
C LYS A 252 4.31 -8.13 -15.43
N TYR A 253 5.44 -7.89 -16.09
CA TYR A 253 6.30 -8.95 -16.64
C TYR A 253 7.57 -9.13 -15.81
N LEU A 254 7.79 -10.36 -15.39
CA LEU A 254 8.94 -10.81 -14.61
C LEU A 254 9.67 -11.89 -15.41
N ILE A 255 11.00 -11.87 -15.41
CA ILE A 255 11.80 -12.88 -16.07
C ILE A 255 12.94 -13.29 -15.15
N GLY A 256 12.79 -14.47 -14.55
CA GLY A 256 13.78 -15.12 -13.73
C GLY A 256 13.71 -14.76 -12.25
N LYS A 257 14.86 -14.87 -11.56
CA LYS A 257 14.98 -14.65 -10.12
C LYS A 257 15.25 -13.17 -9.81
N TYR A 258 14.64 -12.70 -8.74
CA TYR A 258 14.78 -11.37 -8.18
C TYR A 258 15.15 -11.45 -6.70
N THR A 259 15.93 -10.48 -6.25
CA THR A 259 16.23 -10.24 -4.84
C THR A 259 15.68 -8.87 -4.49
N ALA A 260 14.77 -8.82 -3.52
CA ALA A 260 14.28 -7.59 -2.93
C ALA A 260 15.00 -7.37 -1.59
N THR A 261 15.55 -6.19 -1.39
CA THR A 261 16.18 -5.77 -0.14
C THR A 261 15.45 -4.56 0.39
N VAL A 262 14.82 -4.69 1.56
CA VAL A 262 14.24 -3.57 2.28
C VAL A 262 15.32 -2.93 3.16
N VAL A 263 15.38 -1.61 3.10
CA VAL A 263 16.22 -0.80 3.99
C VAL A 263 15.32 0.23 4.64
N PHE A 264 15.27 0.21 5.96
CA PHE A 264 14.61 1.23 6.77
C PHE A 264 15.66 2.01 7.55
N SER A 265 15.49 3.32 7.60
CA SER A 265 16.22 4.24 8.47
C SER A 265 15.25 4.80 9.50
N TYR A 266 15.69 4.93 10.74
CA TYR A 266 14.90 5.47 11.85
C TYR A 266 15.79 6.18 12.87
N GLY A 267 15.14 6.82 13.84
CA GLY A 267 15.81 7.58 14.89
C GLY A 267 16.50 8.85 14.38
N THR A 268 17.12 9.59 15.32
CA THR A 268 17.82 10.84 15.02
C THR A 268 19.24 10.61 14.52
N ASN A 269 19.84 9.47 14.87
CA ASN A 269 21.19 9.11 14.44
C ASN A 269 21.21 8.33 13.11
N GLY A 270 20.02 8.06 12.53
CA GLY A 270 19.89 7.34 11.26
C GLY A 270 20.20 5.86 11.38
N GLU A 271 19.80 5.20 12.47
CA GLU A 271 19.93 3.75 12.61
C GLU A 271 19.25 3.05 11.42
N THR A 272 19.87 1.97 10.91
CA THR A 272 19.35 1.26 9.73
C THR A 272 19.00 -0.19 10.05
N MET A 273 17.85 -0.64 9.57
CA MET A 273 17.49 -2.06 9.50
C MET A 273 17.50 -2.51 8.04
N ILE A 274 18.05 -3.70 7.79
CA ILE A 274 18.14 -4.28 6.45
C ILE A 274 17.66 -5.73 6.49
N LYS A 275 16.79 -6.11 5.56
CA LYS A 275 16.40 -7.51 5.35
C LYS A 275 16.16 -7.76 3.87
N SER A 276 16.40 -8.98 3.41
CA SER A 276 16.21 -9.34 2.01
C SER A 276 15.38 -10.59 1.85
N THR A 277 14.64 -10.65 0.75
CA THR A 277 13.89 -11.83 0.31
C THR A 277 14.12 -12.07 -1.18
N THR A 278 13.86 -13.29 -1.63
CA THR A 278 14.01 -13.66 -3.04
C THR A 278 12.76 -14.31 -3.57
N PHE A 279 12.41 -13.98 -4.80
CA PHE A 279 11.27 -14.55 -5.51
C PHE A 279 11.63 -14.72 -6.98
N SER A 280 10.88 -15.53 -7.71
CA SER A 280 11.05 -15.68 -9.15
C SER A 280 9.76 -15.30 -9.87
N GLY A 281 9.86 -14.91 -11.13
CA GLY A 281 8.69 -14.75 -11.96
C GLY A 281 8.98 -15.03 -13.42
N PHE A 282 7.99 -15.63 -14.08
CA PHE A 282 8.08 -15.94 -15.50
C PHE A 282 6.67 -16.13 -16.09
N PRO A 283 6.31 -15.45 -17.19
CA PRO A 283 5.01 -15.60 -17.82
C PRO A 283 4.89 -16.97 -18.51
N VAL A 284 4.41 -17.99 -17.78
CA VAL A 284 4.41 -19.39 -18.23
C VAL A 284 3.59 -19.59 -19.51
N LYS A 285 2.51 -18.82 -19.71
CA LYS A 285 1.66 -18.92 -20.91
C LYS A 285 2.41 -18.51 -22.17
N GLU A 286 2.98 -17.31 -22.18
CA GLU A 286 3.75 -16.77 -23.30
C GLU A 286 5.03 -17.58 -23.52
N GLY A 287 5.72 -17.95 -22.42
CA GLY A 287 6.88 -18.83 -22.48
C GLY A 287 6.56 -20.19 -23.08
N GLY A 288 5.41 -20.77 -22.74
CA GLY A 288 4.92 -22.03 -23.30
C GLY A 288 4.60 -21.94 -24.79
N ILE A 289 3.98 -20.84 -25.24
CA ILE A 289 3.72 -20.59 -26.67
C ILE A 289 5.03 -20.46 -27.45
N ILE A 290 5.99 -19.70 -26.92
CA ILE A 290 7.32 -19.54 -27.53
C ILE A 290 8.05 -20.89 -27.58
N LEU A 291 8.02 -21.67 -26.51
CA LEU A 291 8.64 -23.00 -26.45
C LEU A 291 8.01 -23.95 -27.47
N ALA A 292 6.68 -23.98 -27.58
CA ALA A 292 5.97 -24.78 -28.57
C ALA A 292 6.34 -24.38 -30.01
N ALA A 293 6.38 -23.08 -30.31
CA ALA A 293 6.80 -22.57 -31.62
C ALA A 293 8.26 -22.96 -31.94
N LEU A 294 9.16 -22.89 -30.96
CA LEU A 294 10.57 -23.27 -31.10
C LEU A 294 10.74 -24.77 -31.35
N LEU A 295 9.97 -25.62 -30.67
CA LEU A 295 9.96 -27.06 -30.90
C LEU A 295 9.41 -27.43 -32.29
N ILE A 296 8.36 -26.74 -32.75
CA ILE A 296 7.83 -26.90 -34.12
C ILE A 296 8.89 -26.50 -35.15
N LEU A 297 9.56 -25.35 -34.96
CA LEU A 297 10.63 -24.89 -35.84
C LEU A 297 11.80 -25.90 -35.88
N LEU A 298 12.23 -26.41 -34.73
CA LEU A 298 13.26 -27.44 -34.64
C LEU A 298 12.85 -28.73 -35.36
N ALA A 299 11.60 -29.17 -35.22
CA ALA A 299 11.08 -30.34 -35.93
C ALA A 299 11.07 -30.14 -37.46
N ILE A 300 10.71 -28.94 -37.94
CA ILE A 300 10.75 -28.58 -39.37
C ILE A 300 12.20 -28.59 -39.88
N LEU A 301 13.12 -27.91 -39.19
CA LEU A 301 14.55 -27.90 -39.54
C LEU A 301 15.14 -29.31 -39.56
N PHE A 302 14.76 -30.16 -38.59
CA PHE A 302 15.20 -31.55 -38.53
C PHE A 302 14.64 -32.42 -39.66
N LYS A 303 13.41 -32.19 -40.12
CA LYS A 303 12.89 -32.85 -41.34
C LYS A 303 13.57 -32.32 -42.60
N MET A 304 13.80 -31.01 -42.68
CA MET A 304 14.45 -30.37 -43.82
C MET A 304 15.94 -30.68 -43.94
N ARG A 305 16.63 -31.09 -42.87
CA ARG A 305 18.08 -31.39 -42.88
C ARG A 305 18.50 -32.36 -43.99
N LYS A 306 17.67 -33.36 -44.32
CA LYS A 306 17.96 -34.30 -45.42
C LYS A 306 17.89 -33.62 -46.78
N ARG A 307 16.90 -32.74 -46.99
CA ARG A 307 16.73 -31.98 -48.24
C ARG A 307 17.76 -30.87 -48.38
N LEU A 308 18.07 -30.17 -47.29
CA LEU A 308 19.12 -29.14 -47.24
C LEU A 308 20.51 -29.73 -47.50
N ARG A 309 20.83 -30.93 -46.96
CA ARG A 309 22.08 -31.63 -47.30
C ARG A 309 22.17 -31.98 -48.79
N LEU A 310 21.08 -32.44 -49.41
CA LEU A 310 21.05 -32.71 -50.85
C LEU A 310 21.26 -31.42 -51.66
N ALA A 311 20.55 -30.35 -51.33
CA ALA A 311 20.67 -29.06 -52.00
C ALA A 311 22.10 -28.48 -51.86
N PHE A 312 22.70 -28.58 -50.67
CA PHE A 312 24.07 -28.13 -50.43
C PHE A 312 25.11 -28.98 -51.19
N LYS A 313 24.87 -30.29 -51.31
CA LYS A 313 25.71 -31.18 -52.14
C LYS A 313 25.61 -30.86 -53.63
N ILE A 314 24.47 -30.37 -54.11
CA ILE A 314 24.28 -29.96 -55.51
C ILE A 314 24.88 -28.58 -55.78
N LEU A 315 24.82 -27.64 -54.82
CA LEU A 315 25.35 -26.28 -54.96
C LEU A 315 26.86 -26.15 -54.73
N PHE A 316 27.45 -26.96 -53.83
CA PHE A 316 28.86 -26.86 -53.43
C PHE A 316 29.66 -28.16 -53.64
N GLY A 317 29.04 -29.25 -54.10
CA GLY A 317 29.74 -30.46 -54.47
C GLY A 317 30.36 -30.33 -55.85
N ASN A 318 31.67 -30.13 -55.89
CA ASN A 318 32.52 -30.09 -57.09
C ASN A 318 32.01 -30.95 -58.26
N TYR A 319 31.69 -30.28 -59.38
CA TYR A 319 31.84 -30.88 -60.70
C TYR A 319 33.36 -31.08 -60.94
N LYS A 320 33.90 -32.22 -60.51
CA LYS A 320 35.10 -32.75 -61.15
C LYS A 320 34.64 -33.40 -62.45
N ALA A 321 34.78 -32.66 -63.54
CA ALA A 321 35.08 -33.24 -64.84
C ALA A 321 36.60 -33.46 -64.93
#